data_AF-A0A3D2MZG6-F1
#
_entry.id   AF-A0A3D2MZG6-F1
#
_cell.length_a   1.000
_cell.length_b   1.000
_cell.length_c   1.000
_cell.angle_alpha   90.00
_cell.angle_beta   90.00
_cell.angle_gamma   90.00
#
_symmetry.space_group_name_H-M   'P 1'
#
loop_
_entity.id
_entity.type
_entity.pdbx_description
1 polymer ?
#
loop_
_entity_poly.entity_id
_entity_poly.type
_entity_poly.pdbx_seq_one_letter_code
_entity_poly.pdbx_strand_id
1 'polypeptide(L)'
;MQTGSETSNNQTTTNPLVSGAAEQARVAATAPGQMRVIKRNGTVVPFEDSKISVAITKAFLAVEGGTAAASTRIHETVAKLTGQVVGTFKRRMPSGGTIHIEDIQDQVELALMRAGEHLIARDYVIYRESRRQARVEKAALSPEAEAAAGSINVVGPNGNLKPLDIERIRTIVAEACMDLDDVSEAAIIDEALKNLYDGVTEHELSTSLVITARTMIEQEPNYSSVAARLLMDNLRAEGLSFLNVADSATQADMTSLYPLALKSFISRGIELELLAPNLADFDLDLLGEALLPERDLQFSYLGLQTLYDRYFIHSNDVRFELP
;
A
#
# COMPACT_ATOMS: atom_id res chain seq x y z
N MET A 1 -65.54 34.58 13.25
CA MET A 1 -64.36 35.42 13.45
C MET A 1 -63.16 34.50 13.19
N GLN A 2 -62.49 34.40 12.03
CA GLN A 2 -61.78 35.43 11.24
C GLN A 2 -61.18 36.48 12.18
N THR A 3 -59.86 36.50 12.41
CA THR A 3 -58.76 36.87 11.49
C THR A 3 -57.47 36.13 11.91
N GLY A 4 -56.52 35.68 11.07
CA GLY A 4 -56.12 36.08 9.72
C GLY A 4 -54.88 36.98 9.76
N SER A 5 -53.69 36.45 9.39
CA SER A 5 -52.56 37.11 8.69
C SER A 5 -51.25 36.31 8.91
N GLU A 6 -50.77 35.51 7.95
CA GLU A 6 -49.89 35.91 6.82
C GLU A 6 -48.42 35.98 7.25
N THR A 7 -47.47 35.17 6.76
CA THR A 7 -46.78 35.17 5.44
C THR A 7 -45.59 34.20 5.61
N SER A 8 -44.98 33.48 4.67
CA SER A 8 -44.76 33.63 3.23
C SER A 8 -44.40 32.27 2.59
N ASN A 9 -44.98 32.07 1.40
CA ASN A 9 -44.47 31.45 0.18
C ASN A 9 -43.04 30.85 0.17
N ASN A 10 -42.88 29.58 -0.25
CA ASN A 10 -42.07 29.31 -1.44
C ASN A 10 -42.45 28.00 -2.17
N GLN A 11 -42.53 28.11 -3.48
CA GLN A 11 -42.90 27.10 -4.46
C GLN A 11 -41.62 26.58 -5.16
N THR A 12 -41.57 25.27 -5.38
CA THR A 12 -40.94 24.54 -6.50
C THR A 12 -39.39 24.43 -6.65
N THR A 13 -39.04 23.24 -7.15
CA THR A 13 -37.96 22.87 -8.10
C THR A 13 -36.50 22.71 -7.62
N THR A 14 -36.10 21.43 -7.58
CA THR A 14 -34.92 20.79 -8.21
C THR A 14 -33.47 21.16 -7.82
N ASN A 15 -32.67 20.09 -7.71
CA ASN A 15 -31.21 19.95 -7.97
C ASN A 15 -30.21 20.32 -6.84
N PRO A 16 -28.93 19.87 -6.88
CA PRO A 16 -28.45 18.48 -6.96
C PRO A 16 -27.19 18.19 -6.06
N LEU A 17 -26.77 16.91 -6.02
CA LEU A 17 -25.38 16.39 -5.95
C LEU A 17 -24.31 17.16 -5.12
N VAL A 18 -23.89 16.66 -3.94
CA VAL A 18 -22.44 16.59 -3.55
C VAL A 18 -22.11 15.51 -2.47
N SER A 19 -23.06 14.84 -1.82
CA SER A 19 -22.75 13.78 -0.80
C SER A 19 -22.31 12.43 -1.38
N GLY A 20 -21.82 12.39 -2.63
CA GLY A 20 -21.62 11.14 -3.36
C GLY A 20 -20.22 10.56 -3.22
N ALA A 21 -19.16 11.34 -3.43
CA ALA A 21 -17.93 10.78 -3.98
C ALA A 21 -17.14 9.83 -3.06
N ALA A 22 -17.09 10.08 -1.74
CA ALA A 22 -16.27 9.29 -0.81
C ALA A 22 -17.00 8.06 -0.26
N GLU A 23 -18.30 8.19 0.03
CA GLU A 23 -19.15 7.06 0.40
C GLU A 23 -19.47 6.20 -0.82
N GLN A 24 -19.57 6.79 -2.02
CA GLN A 24 -19.51 6.06 -3.29
C GLN A 24 -18.17 5.37 -3.48
N ALA A 25 -17.03 5.81 -2.95
CA ALA A 25 -15.77 5.08 -3.16
C ALA A 25 -15.69 3.79 -2.31
N ARG A 26 -16.20 3.80 -1.06
CA ARG A 26 -16.27 2.61 -0.19
C ARG A 26 -17.47 1.71 -0.48
N VAL A 27 -18.62 2.26 -0.88
CA VAL A 27 -19.76 1.46 -1.38
C VAL A 27 -19.55 1.02 -2.83
N ALA A 28 -18.78 1.76 -3.65
CA ALA A 28 -18.29 1.26 -4.93
C ALA A 28 -17.18 0.23 -4.78
N ALA A 29 -16.55 0.13 -3.60
CA ALA A 29 -15.59 -0.94 -3.29
C ALA A 29 -16.22 -2.34 -3.40
N THR A 30 -17.53 -2.41 -3.19
CA THR A 30 -18.38 -3.60 -3.29
C THR A 30 -19.61 -3.37 -4.19
N ALA A 31 -19.55 -2.38 -5.10
CA ALA A 31 -20.66 -2.09 -5.99
C ALA A 31 -20.97 -3.30 -6.90
N PRO A 32 -22.24 -3.74 -6.99
CA PRO A 32 -22.64 -4.79 -7.91
C PRO A 32 -22.30 -4.41 -9.35
N GLY A 33 -21.57 -5.28 -10.05
CA GLY A 33 -21.34 -5.18 -11.49
C GLY A 33 -19.91 -4.83 -11.93
N GLN A 34 -18.97 -4.50 -11.03
CA GLN A 34 -17.58 -4.20 -11.41
C GLN A 34 -16.61 -5.34 -11.06
N MET A 35 -15.72 -5.67 -12.00
CA MET A 35 -14.65 -6.66 -11.79
C MET A 35 -13.39 -5.97 -11.26
N ARG A 36 -12.68 -6.67 -10.38
CA ARG A 36 -11.44 -6.20 -9.75
C ARG A 36 -10.39 -7.29 -9.76
N VAL A 37 -9.13 -6.88 -9.70
CA VAL A 37 -7.98 -7.77 -9.72
C VAL A 37 -7.23 -7.65 -8.41
N ILE A 38 -7.07 -8.79 -7.73
CA ILE A 38 -6.15 -8.94 -6.60
C ILE A 38 -4.76 -9.17 -7.21
N LYS A 39 -3.88 -8.18 -7.08
CA LYS A 39 -2.48 -8.30 -7.48
C LYS A 39 -1.75 -9.29 -6.56
N ARG A 40 -0.53 -9.66 -6.95
CA ARG A 40 0.28 -10.65 -6.21
C ARG A 40 0.67 -10.20 -4.80
N ASN A 41 0.68 -8.89 -4.57
CA ASN A 41 0.92 -8.25 -3.27
C ASN A 41 -0.38 -8.04 -2.46
N GLY A 42 -1.52 -8.60 -2.89
CA GLY A 42 -2.81 -8.47 -2.21
C GLY A 42 -3.60 -7.20 -2.52
N THR A 43 -3.01 -6.22 -3.21
CA THR A 43 -3.72 -4.97 -3.52
C THR A 43 -4.82 -5.19 -4.56
N VAL A 44 -5.96 -4.53 -4.35
CA VAL A 44 -7.14 -4.68 -5.21
C VAL A 44 -7.22 -3.48 -6.15
N VAL A 45 -7.09 -3.75 -7.45
CA VAL A 45 -7.19 -2.71 -8.49
C VAL A 45 -8.39 -2.95 -9.42
N PRO A 46 -8.90 -1.91 -10.10
CA PRO A 46 -9.91 -2.09 -11.13
C PRO A 46 -9.44 -3.05 -12.24
N PHE A 47 -10.36 -3.86 -12.77
CA PHE A 47 -10.07 -4.70 -13.93
C PHE A 47 -9.99 -3.83 -15.20
N GLU A 48 -8.82 -3.85 -15.85
CA GLU A 48 -8.55 -3.09 -17.08
C GLU A 48 -8.20 -4.02 -18.26
N ASP A 49 -9.06 -4.07 -19.27
CA ASP A 49 -8.87 -4.85 -20.50
C ASP A 49 -7.55 -4.48 -21.22
N SER A 50 -7.15 -3.21 -21.13
CA SER A 50 -5.94 -2.67 -21.74
C SER A 50 -4.67 -3.35 -21.22
N LYS A 51 -4.60 -3.70 -19.93
CA LYS A 51 -3.44 -4.39 -19.33
C LYS A 51 -3.24 -5.78 -19.91
N ILE A 52 -4.34 -6.49 -20.17
CA ILE A 52 -4.31 -7.81 -20.83
C ILE A 52 -3.84 -7.66 -22.27
N SER A 53 -4.39 -6.69 -23.02
CA SER A 53 -3.96 -6.40 -24.39
C SER A 53 -2.46 -6.13 -24.47
N VAL A 54 -1.93 -5.24 -23.60
CA VAL A 54 -0.50 -4.91 -23.57
C VAL A 54 0.36 -6.13 -23.27
N ALA A 55 -0.05 -6.99 -22.33
CA ALA A 55 0.69 -8.20 -22.00
C ALA A 55 0.76 -9.17 -23.18
N ILE A 56 -0.37 -9.40 -23.88
CA ILE A 56 -0.41 -10.26 -25.06
C ILE A 56 0.42 -9.64 -26.20
N THR A 57 0.32 -8.33 -26.45
CA THR A 57 1.14 -7.64 -27.46
C THR A 57 2.64 -7.84 -27.20
N LYS A 58 3.08 -7.69 -25.95
CA LYS A 58 4.49 -7.92 -25.58
C LYS A 58 4.94 -9.36 -25.89
N ALA A 59 4.06 -10.34 -25.67
CA ALA A 59 4.33 -11.73 -26.01
C ALA A 59 4.54 -11.94 -27.51
N PHE A 60 3.67 -11.35 -28.35
CA PHE A 60 3.82 -11.40 -29.81
C PHE A 60 5.10 -10.72 -30.28
N LEU A 61 5.42 -9.53 -29.75
CA LEU A 61 6.62 -8.78 -30.12
C LEU A 61 7.91 -9.50 -29.73
N ALA A 62 7.90 -10.26 -28.64
CA ALA A 62 9.06 -11.04 -28.20
C ALA A 62 9.42 -12.16 -29.20
N VAL A 63 8.42 -12.73 -29.89
CA VAL A 63 8.61 -13.84 -30.84
C VAL A 63 8.75 -13.36 -32.29
N GLU A 64 7.91 -12.42 -32.72
CA GLU A 64 7.86 -11.95 -34.11
C GLU A 64 8.77 -10.74 -34.39
N GLY A 65 9.35 -10.12 -33.35
CA GLY A 65 10.26 -8.98 -33.45
C GLY A 65 9.57 -7.62 -33.59
N GLY A 66 10.36 -6.53 -33.56
CA GLY A 66 9.85 -5.15 -33.50
C GLY A 66 9.10 -4.67 -34.75
N THR A 67 9.33 -5.27 -35.92
CA THR A 67 8.60 -4.98 -37.17
C THR A 67 7.13 -5.41 -37.10
N ALA A 68 6.79 -6.29 -36.16
CA ALA A 68 5.43 -6.75 -35.90
C ALA A 68 4.58 -5.70 -35.15
N ALA A 69 5.18 -4.65 -34.57
CA ALA A 69 4.47 -3.63 -33.79
C ALA A 69 3.43 -2.84 -34.60
N ALA A 70 3.63 -2.69 -35.91
CA ALA A 70 2.68 -2.03 -36.82
C ALA A 70 1.76 -3.03 -37.56
N SER A 71 1.87 -4.33 -37.28
CA SER A 71 1.13 -5.36 -38.01
C SER A 71 -0.36 -5.35 -37.65
N THR A 72 -1.21 -5.05 -38.62
CA THR A 72 -2.68 -5.10 -38.47
C THR A 72 -3.15 -6.49 -38.03
N ARG A 73 -2.55 -7.56 -38.57
CA ARG A 73 -2.85 -8.95 -38.18
C ARG A 73 -2.67 -9.18 -36.68
N ILE A 74 -1.58 -8.66 -36.11
CA ILE A 74 -1.29 -8.85 -34.68
C ILE A 74 -2.26 -8.06 -33.83
N HIS A 75 -2.54 -6.81 -34.18
CA HIS A 75 -3.53 -6.00 -33.46
C HIS A 75 -4.92 -6.66 -33.45
N GLU A 76 -5.35 -7.21 -34.59
CA GLU A 76 -6.63 -7.95 -34.69
C GLU A 76 -6.63 -9.23 -33.84
N THR A 77 -5.55 -10.01 -33.90
CA THR A 77 -5.41 -11.24 -33.10
C THR A 77 -5.38 -10.93 -31.61
N VAL A 78 -4.60 -9.93 -31.18
CA VAL A 78 -4.53 -9.49 -29.78
C VAL A 78 -5.91 -9.03 -29.30
N ALA A 79 -6.60 -8.16 -30.05
CA ALA A 79 -7.93 -7.70 -29.68
C ALA A 79 -8.93 -8.85 -29.53
N LYS A 80 -8.87 -9.84 -30.44
CA LYS A 80 -9.71 -11.05 -30.37
C LYS A 80 -9.39 -11.88 -29.12
N LEU A 81 -8.12 -12.13 -28.82
CA LEU A 81 -7.68 -12.89 -27.65
C LEU A 81 -8.07 -12.17 -26.35
N THR A 82 -7.81 -10.86 -26.24
CA THR A 82 -8.24 -10.04 -25.11
C THR A 82 -9.74 -10.13 -24.91
N GLY A 83 -10.54 -10.01 -25.98
CA GLY A 83 -11.99 -10.16 -25.92
C GLY A 83 -12.45 -11.54 -25.42
N GLN A 84 -11.74 -12.62 -25.77
CA GLN A 84 -12.03 -13.97 -25.28
C GLN A 84 -11.72 -14.13 -23.79
N VAL A 85 -10.58 -13.60 -23.33
CA VAL A 85 -10.17 -13.63 -21.91
C VAL A 85 -11.17 -12.83 -21.08
N VAL A 86 -11.42 -11.57 -21.44
CA VAL A 86 -12.38 -10.68 -20.76
C VAL A 86 -13.78 -11.30 -20.78
N GLY A 87 -14.21 -11.83 -21.93
CA GLY A 87 -15.51 -12.49 -22.08
C GLY A 87 -15.69 -13.72 -21.20
N THR A 88 -14.60 -14.43 -20.85
CA THR A 88 -14.64 -15.57 -19.94
C THR A 88 -14.94 -15.13 -18.51
N PHE A 89 -14.26 -14.09 -18.04
CA PHE A 89 -14.48 -13.54 -16.69
C PHE A 89 -15.86 -12.87 -16.56
N LYS A 90 -16.28 -12.08 -17.55
CA LYS A 90 -17.63 -11.48 -17.57
C LYS A 90 -18.76 -12.51 -17.49
N ARG A 91 -18.60 -13.69 -18.12
CA ARG A 91 -19.58 -14.79 -18.04
C ARG A 91 -19.58 -15.50 -16.69
N ARG A 92 -18.41 -15.67 -16.07
CA ARG A 92 -18.27 -16.28 -14.73
C ARG A 92 -18.75 -15.35 -13.62
N MET A 93 -18.66 -14.03 -13.83
CA MET A 93 -18.95 -13.00 -12.84
C MET A 93 -19.90 -11.92 -13.40
N PRO A 94 -21.14 -12.27 -13.75
CA PRO A 94 -22.10 -11.32 -14.33
C PRO A 94 -22.46 -10.16 -13.39
N SER A 95 -22.29 -10.36 -12.08
CA SER A 95 -22.56 -9.36 -11.03
C SER A 95 -21.28 -8.65 -10.54
N GLY A 96 -20.15 -8.81 -11.22
CA GLY A 96 -18.84 -8.36 -10.74
C GLY A 96 -18.18 -9.35 -9.78
N GLY A 97 -17.00 -9.01 -9.27
CA GLY A 97 -16.21 -9.88 -8.37
C GLY A 97 -14.72 -9.56 -8.37
N THR A 98 -13.97 -10.26 -7.51
CA THR A 98 -12.51 -10.18 -7.40
C THR A 98 -11.85 -11.40 -8.01
N ILE A 99 -10.79 -11.19 -8.79
CA ILE A 99 -10.04 -12.25 -9.50
C ILE A 99 -8.56 -12.13 -9.13
N HIS A 100 -7.86 -13.24 -8.87
CA HIS A 100 -6.42 -13.15 -8.68
C HIS A 100 -5.71 -12.92 -10.02
N ILE A 101 -4.64 -12.14 -10.01
CA ILE A 101 -3.85 -11.87 -11.22
C ILE A 101 -3.28 -13.15 -11.86
N GLU A 102 -3.04 -14.22 -11.09
CA GLU A 102 -2.63 -15.52 -11.64
C GLU A 102 -3.75 -16.15 -12.49
N ASP A 103 -5.02 -16.05 -12.07
CA ASP A 103 -6.15 -16.57 -12.84
C ASP A 103 -6.25 -15.90 -14.22
N ILE A 104 -5.94 -14.60 -14.27
CA ILE A 104 -5.91 -13.83 -15.52
C ILE A 104 -4.78 -14.33 -16.42
N GLN A 105 -3.60 -14.59 -15.85
CA GLN A 105 -2.46 -15.12 -16.60
C GLN A 105 -2.73 -16.52 -17.15
N ASP A 106 -3.29 -17.41 -16.33
CA ASP A 106 -3.69 -18.75 -16.77
C ASP A 106 -4.74 -18.69 -17.90
N GLN A 107 -5.68 -17.73 -17.82
CA GLN A 107 -6.68 -17.55 -18.86
C GLN A 107 -6.09 -16.99 -20.16
N VAL A 108 -5.07 -16.13 -20.09
CA VAL A 108 -4.31 -15.65 -21.26
C VAL A 108 -3.58 -16.79 -21.93
N GLU A 109 -2.89 -17.64 -21.17
CA GLU A 109 -2.20 -18.82 -21.68
C GLU A 109 -3.15 -19.78 -22.39
N LEU A 110 -4.29 -20.08 -21.75
CA LEU A 110 -5.31 -20.93 -22.33
C LEU A 110 -5.87 -20.34 -23.64
N ALA A 111 -6.06 -19.03 -23.73
CA ALA A 111 -6.53 -18.36 -24.92
C ALA A 111 -5.50 -18.47 -26.07
N LEU A 112 -4.22 -18.22 -25.79
CA LEU A 112 -3.13 -18.38 -26.75
C LEU A 112 -3.03 -19.82 -27.27
N MET A 113 -3.11 -20.81 -26.37
CA MET A 113 -3.08 -22.23 -26.75
C MET A 113 -4.26 -22.62 -27.64
N ARG A 114 -5.48 -22.17 -27.31
CA ARG A 114 -6.70 -22.46 -28.10
C ARG A 114 -6.72 -21.79 -29.46
N ALA A 115 -6.05 -20.65 -29.59
CA ALA A 115 -5.91 -19.96 -30.87
C ALA A 115 -4.86 -20.60 -31.79
N GLY A 116 -4.13 -21.61 -31.32
CA GLY A 116 -3.05 -22.26 -32.08
C GLY A 116 -1.72 -21.50 -32.04
N GLU A 117 -1.62 -20.44 -31.23
CA GLU A 117 -0.42 -19.60 -31.10
C GLU A 117 0.60 -20.25 -30.15
N HIS A 118 0.98 -21.49 -30.43
CA HIS A 118 1.74 -22.34 -29.51
C HIS A 118 3.14 -21.78 -29.17
N LEU A 119 3.82 -21.16 -30.14
CA LEU A 119 5.13 -20.55 -29.91
C LEU A 119 5.04 -19.36 -28.95
N ILE A 120 4.05 -18.49 -29.16
CA ILE A 120 3.81 -17.33 -28.30
C ILE A 120 3.34 -17.76 -26.91
N ALA A 121 2.46 -18.77 -26.82
CA ALA A 121 2.02 -19.35 -25.54
C ALA A 121 3.21 -19.89 -24.74
N ARG A 122 4.10 -20.66 -25.38
CA ARG A 122 5.30 -21.21 -24.73
C ARG A 122 6.21 -20.09 -24.23
N ASP A 123 6.52 -19.11 -25.06
CA ASP A 123 7.45 -18.04 -24.70
C ASP A 123 6.83 -17.11 -23.63
N TYR A 124 5.50 -16.93 -23.62
CA TYR A 124 4.78 -16.26 -22.53
C TYR A 124 4.92 -17.02 -21.20
N VAL A 125 4.74 -18.34 -21.19
CA VAL A 125 4.91 -19.18 -19.99
C VAL A 125 6.34 -19.11 -19.47
N ILE A 126 7.33 -19.23 -20.36
CA ILE A 126 8.75 -19.13 -19.99
C ILE A 126 9.06 -17.75 -19.40
N TYR A 127 8.57 -16.68 -20.01
CA TYR A 127 8.74 -15.32 -19.49
C TYR A 127 8.07 -15.15 -18.12
N ARG A 128 6.84 -15.64 -17.95
CA ARG A 128 6.12 -15.63 -16.67
C ARG A 128 6.90 -16.35 -15.57
N GLU A 129 7.41 -17.53 -15.89
CA GLU A 129 8.19 -18.35 -14.97
C GLU A 129 9.53 -17.69 -14.61
N SER A 130 10.27 -17.19 -15.60
CA SER A 130 11.50 -16.44 -15.37
C SER A 130 11.26 -15.21 -14.50
N ARG A 131 10.15 -14.48 -14.69
CA ARG A 131 9.78 -13.35 -13.83
C ARG A 131 9.32 -13.78 -12.44
N ARG A 132 8.73 -14.97 -12.29
CA ARG A 132 8.43 -15.56 -10.97
C ARG A 132 9.73 -15.89 -10.24
N GLN A 133 10.64 -16.59 -10.91
CA GLN A 133 11.93 -16.98 -10.37
C GLN A 133 12.81 -15.78 -10.03
N ALA A 134 12.92 -14.79 -10.91
CA ALA A 134 13.65 -13.55 -10.63
C ALA A 134 13.11 -12.79 -9.42
N ARG A 135 11.82 -12.93 -9.07
CA ARG A 135 11.25 -12.33 -7.85
C ARG A 135 11.55 -13.15 -6.61
N VAL A 136 11.55 -14.47 -6.71
CA VAL A 136 12.03 -15.34 -5.62
C VAL A 136 13.49 -15.07 -5.33
N GLU A 137 14.32 -14.97 -6.37
CA GLU A 137 15.74 -14.64 -6.26
C GLU A 137 15.96 -13.22 -5.71
N LYS A 138 15.18 -12.23 -6.17
CA LYS A 138 15.24 -10.86 -5.63
C LYS A 138 14.74 -10.75 -4.19
N ALA A 139 13.95 -11.72 -3.70
CA ALA A 139 13.48 -11.77 -2.32
C ALA A 139 14.39 -12.62 -1.40
N ALA A 140 15.24 -13.46 -1.98
CA ALA A 140 16.22 -14.25 -1.25
C ALA A 140 17.29 -13.31 -0.66
N LEU A 141 17.64 -13.56 0.60
CA LEU A 141 18.72 -12.83 1.26
C LEU A 141 20.06 -13.44 0.86
N SER A 142 21.13 -12.66 0.97
CA SER A 142 22.48 -13.21 0.82
C SER A 142 22.80 -14.21 1.93
N PRO A 143 23.67 -15.21 1.68
CA PRO A 143 24.09 -16.16 2.72
C PRO A 143 24.67 -15.48 3.96
N GLU A 144 25.37 -14.35 3.79
CA GLU A 144 25.90 -13.54 4.89
C GLU A 144 24.78 -12.93 5.73
N ALA A 145 23.73 -12.43 5.09
CA ALA A 145 22.57 -11.86 5.77
C ALA A 145 21.75 -12.94 6.50
N GLU A 146 21.58 -14.12 5.89
CA GLU A 146 20.93 -15.27 6.56
C GLU A 146 21.73 -15.72 7.80
N ALA A 147 23.06 -15.77 7.71
CA ALA A 147 23.91 -16.09 8.84
C ALA A 147 23.85 -15.03 9.95
N ALA A 148 23.85 -13.74 9.58
CA ALA A 148 23.68 -12.63 10.51
C ALA A 148 22.32 -12.72 11.23
N ALA A 149 21.23 -12.91 10.49
CA ALA A 149 19.89 -13.05 11.06
C ALA A 149 19.80 -14.22 12.06
N GLY A 150 20.50 -15.33 11.82
CA GLY A 150 20.55 -16.48 12.73
C GLY A 150 21.40 -16.30 14.00
N SER A 151 22.22 -15.24 14.08
CA SER A 151 23.16 -15.00 15.19
C SER A 151 22.82 -13.77 16.03
N ILE A 152 21.92 -12.89 15.56
CA ILE A 152 21.53 -11.68 16.26
C ILE A 152 20.37 -11.96 17.23
N ASN A 153 20.55 -11.55 18.48
CA ASN A 153 19.46 -11.37 19.44
C ASN A 153 19.11 -9.89 19.56
N VAL A 154 17.82 -9.61 19.71
CA VAL A 154 17.26 -8.26 19.87
C VAL A 154 16.80 -8.06 21.31
N VAL A 155 17.13 -6.91 21.87
CA VAL A 155 16.70 -6.48 23.20
C VAL A 155 15.37 -5.76 23.09
N GLY A 156 14.32 -6.34 23.67
CA GLY A 156 12.99 -5.73 23.74
C GLY A 156 12.90 -4.60 24.78
N PRO A 157 11.76 -3.89 24.85
CA PRO A 157 11.56 -2.75 25.75
C PRO A 157 11.76 -3.08 27.24
N ASN A 158 11.45 -4.32 27.62
CA ASN A 158 11.58 -4.84 28.99
C ASN A 158 13.00 -5.36 29.30
N GLY A 159 13.97 -5.19 28.40
CA GLY A 159 15.34 -5.70 28.53
C GLY A 159 15.50 -7.19 28.22
N ASN A 160 14.43 -7.88 27.82
CA ASN A 160 14.48 -9.29 27.46
C ASN A 160 15.15 -9.47 26.09
N LEU A 161 16.08 -10.43 26.01
CA LEU A 161 16.68 -10.88 24.76
C LEU A 161 15.77 -11.89 24.08
N LYS A 162 15.49 -11.66 22.80
CA LYS A 162 14.81 -12.63 21.92
C LYS A 162 15.58 -12.77 20.60
N PRO A 163 15.51 -13.92 19.92
CA PRO A 163 16.06 -14.05 18.58
C PRO A 163 15.46 -13.01 17.62
N LEU A 164 16.24 -12.55 16.65
CA LEU A 164 15.75 -11.68 15.58
C LEU A 164 14.58 -12.34 14.85
N ASP A 165 13.44 -11.65 14.80
CA ASP A 165 12.29 -12.07 14.02
C ASP A 165 12.43 -11.55 12.58
N ILE A 166 13.11 -12.33 11.75
CA ILE A 166 13.36 -11.98 10.35
C ILE A 166 12.08 -11.93 9.52
N GLU A 167 11.07 -12.74 9.85
CA GLU A 167 9.80 -12.75 9.12
C GLU A 167 9.01 -11.48 9.38
N ARG A 168 9.05 -10.96 10.61
CA ARG A 168 8.51 -9.64 10.94
C ARG A 168 9.21 -8.54 10.13
N ILE A 169 10.54 -8.55 10.06
CA ILE A 169 11.30 -7.56 9.27
C ILE A 169 10.92 -7.63 7.79
N ARG A 170 10.86 -8.84 7.22
CA ARG A 170 10.42 -9.04 5.84
C ARG A 170 9.03 -8.44 5.59
N THR A 171 8.11 -8.65 6.52
CA THR A 171 6.74 -8.11 6.44
C THR A 171 6.76 -6.58 6.40
N ILE A 172 7.47 -5.94 7.35
CA ILE A 172 7.55 -4.47 7.43
C ILE A 172 8.20 -3.87 6.17
N VAL A 173 9.30 -4.46 5.70
CA VAL A 173 10.02 -3.97 4.51
C VAL A 173 9.19 -4.21 3.24
N ALA A 174 8.46 -5.32 3.14
CA ALA A 174 7.57 -5.60 2.01
C ALA A 174 6.41 -4.60 1.94
N GLU A 175 5.79 -4.28 3.07
CA GLU A 175 4.76 -3.23 3.15
C GLU A 175 5.31 -1.86 2.75
N ALA A 176 6.52 -1.52 3.22
CA ALA A 176 7.17 -0.26 2.86
C ALA A 176 7.49 -0.18 1.36
N CYS A 177 7.90 -1.28 0.72
CA CYS A 177 8.18 -1.37 -0.71
C CYS A 177 6.92 -1.48 -1.59
N MET A 178 5.73 -1.64 -1.01
CA MET A 178 4.51 -1.93 -1.75
C MET A 178 4.17 -0.87 -2.81
N ASP A 179 3.84 -1.32 -4.03
CA ASP A 179 3.48 -0.49 -5.18
C ASP A 179 4.54 0.57 -5.57
N LEU A 180 5.82 0.31 -5.25
CA LEU A 180 6.95 1.10 -5.71
C LEU A 180 7.75 0.30 -6.74
N ASP A 181 8.09 0.94 -7.85
CA ASP A 181 8.93 0.36 -8.89
C ASP A 181 10.42 0.50 -8.51
N ASP A 182 11.24 -0.41 -9.03
CA ASP A 182 12.71 -0.36 -8.94
C ASP A 182 13.33 -0.36 -7.53
N VAL A 183 12.53 -0.60 -6.48
CA VAL A 183 13.02 -0.88 -5.12
C VAL A 183 13.24 -2.37 -4.88
N SER A 184 14.08 -2.71 -3.90
CA SER A 184 14.43 -4.09 -3.54
C SER A 184 14.38 -4.31 -2.04
N GLU A 185 13.42 -5.14 -1.59
CA GLU A 185 13.24 -5.52 -0.19
C GLU A 185 14.48 -6.23 0.36
N ALA A 186 14.98 -7.25 -0.36
CA ALA A 186 16.16 -8.01 0.08
C ALA A 186 17.40 -7.12 0.20
N ALA A 187 17.58 -6.12 -0.67
CA ALA A 187 18.72 -5.23 -0.58
C ALA A 187 18.70 -4.37 0.69
N ILE A 188 17.52 -3.90 1.11
CA ILE A 188 17.35 -3.18 2.38
C ILE A 188 17.68 -4.10 3.55
N ILE A 189 17.11 -5.31 3.54
CA ILE A 189 17.29 -6.26 4.65
C ILE A 189 18.75 -6.71 4.75
N ASP A 190 19.37 -7.09 3.63
CA ASP A 190 20.78 -7.50 3.57
C ASP A 190 21.70 -6.42 4.13
N GLU A 191 21.52 -5.17 3.69
CA GLU A 191 22.37 -4.07 4.12
C GLU A 191 22.11 -3.68 5.57
N ALA A 192 20.85 -3.73 6.03
CA ALA A 192 20.54 -3.53 7.45
C ALA A 192 21.19 -4.62 8.31
N LEU A 193 21.04 -5.90 7.96
CA LEU A 193 21.59 -7.03 8.72
C LEU A 193 23.11 -7.00 8.84
N LYS A 194 23.82 -6.54 7.81
CA LYS A 194 25.29 -6.37 7.85
C LYS A 194 25.75 -5.31 8.85
N ASN A 195 24.90 -4.31 9.11
CA ASN A 195 25.21 -3.19 10.00
C ASN A 195 24.70 -3.41 11.44
N LEU A 196 23.99 -4.52 11.70
CA LEU A 196 23.50 -4.87 13.03
C LEU A 196 24.53 -5.69 13.83
N TYR A 197 24.42 -5.61 15.15
CA TYR A 197 25.22 -6.39 16.09
C TYR A 197 24.31 -7.17 17.06
N ASP A 198 24.85 -8.21 17.68
CA ASP A 198 24.12 -8.99 18.70
C ASP A 198 23.83 -8.14 19.94
N GLY A 199 22.58 -8.19 20.42
CA GLY A 199 22.11 -7.36 21.52
C GLY A 199 21.65 -5.96 21.11
N VAL A 200 21.41 -5.72 19.82
CA VAL A 200 20.77 -4.50 19.32
C VAL A 200 19.37 -4.33 19.91
N THR A 201 18.95 -3.11 20.21
CA THR A 201 17.59 -2.84 20.70
C THR A 201 16.57 -2.88 19.55
N GLU A 202 15.29 -3.14 19.86
CA GLU A 202 14.21 -3.06 18.85
C GLU A 202 14.16 -1.68 18.17
N HIS A 203 14.43 -0.60 18.92
CA HIS A 203 14.45 0.76 18.39
C HIS A 203 15.62 1.01 17.43
N GLU A 204 16.82 0.53 17.77
CA GLU A 204 17.99 0.61 16.89
C GLU A 204 17.80 -0.25 15.64
N LEU A 205 17.18 -1.42 15.77
CA LEU A 205 16.83 -2.28 14.63
C LEU A 205 15.93 -1.55 13.62
N SER A 206 14.82 -0.96 14.09
CA SER A 206 13.92 -0.24 13.19
C SER A 206 14.57 1.03 12.62
N THR A 207 15.40 1.72 13.41
CA THR A 207 16.17 2.88 12.94
C THR A 207 17.18 2.50 11.86
N SER A 208 17.84 1.35 12.01
CA SER A 208 18.78 0.82 11.01
C SER A 208 18.10 0.61 9.65
N LEU A 209 16.89 0.03 9.62
CA LEU A 209 16.11 -0.13 8.39
C LEU A 209 15.82 1.22 7.70
N VAL A 210 15.45 2.25 8.46
CA VAL A 210 15.19 3.60 7.95
C VAL A 210 16.46 4.22 7.38
N ILE A 211 17.58 4.13 8.09
CA ILE A 211 18.87 4.69 7.64
C ILE A 211 19.34 3.98 6.37
N THR A 212 19.25 2.66 6.32
CA THR A 212 19.59 1.86 5.13
C THR A 212 18.73 2.26 3.93
N ALA A 213 17.40 2.32 4.08
CA ALA A 213 16.54 2.77 2.99
C ALA A 213 16.87 4.21 2.53
N ARG A 214 17.23 5.10 3.47
CA ARG A 214 17.64 6.47 3.16
C ARG A 214 18.92 6.54 2.31
N THR A 215 19.93 5.74 2.60
CA THR A 215 21.18 5.76 1.81
C THR A 215 20.97 5.28 0.38
N MET A 216 19.94 4.46 0.14
CA MET A 216 19.59 3.97 -1.20
C MET A 216 18.86 5.01 -2.07
N ILE A 217 18.43 6.15 -1.51
CA ILE A 217 17.75 7.23 -2.27
C ILE A 217 18.62 7.80 -3.39
N GLU A 218 19.95 7.85 -3.18
CA GLU A 218 20.88 8.33 -4.22
C GLU A 218 20.94 7.39 -5.43
N GLN A 219 20.64 6.11 -5.23
CA GLN A 219 20.63 5.11 -6.31
C GLN A 219 19.28 5.07 -7.02
N GLU A 220 18.18 5.11 -6.26
CA GLU A 220 16.82 5.08 -6.78
C GLU A 220 15.89 5.98 -5.92
N PRO A 221 15.31 7.05 -6.49
CA PRO A 221 14.45 7.98 -5.75
C PRO A 221 13.26 7.36 -5.03
N ASN A 222 12.69 6.25 -5.53
CA ASN A 222 11.56 5.57 -4.90
C ASN A 222 11.85 5.06 -3.48
N TYR A 223 13.13 4.87 -3.13
CA TYR A 223 13.52 4.56 -1.74
C TYR A 223 13.17 5.69 -0.74
N SER A 224 12.92 6.92 -1.22
CA SER A 224 12.46 8.02 -0.35
C SER A 224 11.09 7.72 0.26
N SER A 225 10.19 7.12 -0.52
CA SER A 225 8.88 6.67 -0.02
C SER A 225 9.02 5.46 0.89
N VAL A 226 9.94 4.54 0.60
CA VAL A 226 10.22 3.38 1.46
C VAL A 226 10.73 3.84 2.84
N ALA A 227 11.73 4.72 2.86
CA ALA A 227 12.29 5.26 4.10
C ALA A 227 11.24 6.04 4.91
N ALA A 228 10.35 6.79 4.24
CA ALA A 228 9.23 7.47 4.89
C ALA A 228 8.25 6.47 5.54
N ARG A 229 7.90 5.38 4.85
CA ARG A 229 6.97 4.35 5.37
C ARG A 229 7.56 3.56 6.53
N LEU A 230 8.86 3.26 6.49
CA LEU A 230 9.58 2.65 7.61
C LEU A 230 9.66 3.60 8.81
N LEU A 231 9.93 4.89 8.57
CA LEU A 231 9.91 5.90 9.62
C LEU A 231 8.50 6.02 10.23
N MET A 232 7.46 6.01 9.40
CA MET A 232 6.07 6.07 9.84
C MET A 232 5.71 4.95 10.82
N ASP A 233 6.25 3.75 10.61
CA ASP A 233 6.04 2.62 11.52
C ASP A 233 6.56 2.90 12.93
N ASN A 234 7.76 3.50 13.01
CA ASN A 234 8.34 3.93 14.28
C ASN A 234 7.49 5.01 14.96
N LEU A 235 7.05 6.02 14.19
CA LEU A 235 6.22 7.12 14.68
C LEU A 235 4.88 6.61 15.22
N ARG A 236 4.24 5.64 14.54
CA ARG A 236 2.99 5.02 15.00
C ARG A 236 3.19 4.29 16.32
N ALA A 237 4.21 3.44 16.42
CA ALA A 237 4.48 2.72 17.66
C ALA A 237 4.76 3.70 18.82
N GLU A 238 5.58 4.71 18.59
CA GLU A 238 5.92 5.75 19.58
C GLU A 238 4.69 6.55 20.03
N GLY A 239 3.97 7.14 19.08
CA GLY A 239 2.85 8.02 19.38
C GLY A 239 1.65 7.28 19.96
N LEU A 240 1.30 6.12 19.42
CA LEU A 240 0.16 5.34 19.92
C LEU A 240 0.43 4.73 21.30
N SER A 241 1.66 4.29 21.60
CA SER A 241 2.02 3.84 22.96
C SER A 241 1.91 5.00 23.95
N PHE A 242 2.42 6.18 23.61
CA PHE A 242 2.33 7.34 24.49
C PHE A 242 0.88 7.73 24.80
N LEU A 243 0.00 7.60 23.80
CA LEU A 243 -1.43 7.87 23.93
C LEU A 243 -2.24 6.72 24.57
N ASN A 244 -1.60 5.61 24.95
CA ASN A 244 -2.23 4.40 25.46
C ASN A 244 -3.33 3.83 24.53
N VAL A 245 -3.12 3.94 23.22
CA VAL A 245 -4.05 3.45 22.20
C VAL A 245 -3.65 2.06 21.70
N ALA A 246 -2.38 1.87 21.35
CA ALA A 246 -1.81 0.60 20.90
C ALA A 246 -0.28 0.63 21.03
N ASP A 247 0.36 -0.53 21.26
CA ASP A 247 1.82 -0.63 21.34
C ASP A 247 2.50 -0.67 19.96
N SER A 248 1.76 -1.07 18.93
CA SER A 248 2.21 -1.04 17.54
C SER A 248 1.00 -1.05 16.61
N ALA A 249 1.15 -0.51 15.40
CA ALA A 249 0.09 -0.48 14.40
C ALA A 249 0.66 -0.50 12.98
N THR A 250 0.07 -1.32 12.13
CA THR A 250 0.34 -1.31 10.69
C THR A 250 -0.41 -0.17 10.01
N GLN A 251 -0.08 0.11 8.73
CA GLN A 251 -0.81 1.09 7.94
C GLN A 251 -2.31 0.78 7.84
N ALA A 252 -2.68 -0.51 7.76
CA ALA A 252 -4.07 -0.92 7.63
C ALA A 252 -4.87 -0.64 8.90
N ASP A 253 -4.25 -0.84 10.07
CA ASP A 253 -4.87 -0.61 11.39
C ASP A 253 -5.22 0.85 11.60
N MET A 254 -4.49 1.78 10.96
CA MET A 254 -4.72 3.22 11.13
C MET A 254 -6.11 3.68 10.72
N THR A 255 -6.83 2.92 9.88
CA THR A 255 -8.24 3.22 9.55
C THR A 255 -9.14 3.24 10.78
N SER A 256 -8.89 2.36 11.76
CA SER A 256 -9.65 2.32 13.02
C SER A 256 -8.94 3.07 14.15
N LEU A 257 -7.61 3.18 14.10
CA LEU A 257 -6.82 3.77 15.18
C LEU A 257 -6.72 5.30 15.12
N TYR A 258 -6.69 5.94 13.95
CA TYR A 258 -6.63 7.41 13.86
C TYR A 258 -7.77 8.13 14.60
N PRO A 259 -9.05 7.71 14.47
CA PRO A 259 -10.14 8.33 15.24
C PRO A 259 -9.95 8.24 16.76
N LEU A 260 -9.44 7.10 17.25
CA LEU A 260 -9.16 6.90 18.67
C LEU A 260 -7.94 7.74 19.12
N ALA A 261 -6.88 7.74 18.31
CA ALA A 261 -5.67 8.50 18.54
C ALA A 261 -5.94 10.01 18.59
N LEU A 262 -6.79 10.56 17.72
CA LEU A 262 -7.16 11.98 17.74
C LEU A 262 -7.77 12.39 19.08
N LYS A 263 -8.72 11.60 19.62
CA LYS A 263 -9.35 11.90 20.90
C LYS A 263 -8.35 11.86 22.04
N SER A 264 -7.52 10.81 22.08
CA SER A 264 -6.46 10.68 23.09
C SER A 264 -5.43 11.81 22.97
N PHE A 265 -5.07 12.20 21.75
CA PHE A 265 -4.14 13.29 21.45
C PHE A 265 -4.63 14.63 21.97
N ILE A 266 -5.89 15.01 21.69
CA ILE A 266 -6.47 16.26 22.18
C ILE A 266 -6.52 16.27 23.71
N SER A 267 -7.04 15.19 24.32
CA SER A 267 -7.13 15.09 25.78
C SER A 267 -5.75 15.19 26.44
N ARG A 268 -4.76 14.45 25.92
CA ARG A 268 -3.40 14.40 26.47
C ARG A 268 -2.65 15.70 26.23
N GLY A 269 -2.79 16.31 25.06
CA GLY A 269 -2.15 17.59 24.74
C GLY A 269 -2.70 18.74 25.60
N ILE A 270 -3.99 18.73 25.96
CA ILE A 270 -4.56 19.69 26.90
C ILE A 270 -4.04 19.46 28.32
N GLU A 271 -3.97 18.20 28.78
CA GLU A 271 -3.41 17.85 30.09
C GLU A 271 -1.95 18.31 30.25
N LEU A 272 -1.17 18.21 29.18
CA LEU A 272 0.23 18.65 29.12
C LEU A 272 0.39 20.15 28.81
N GLU A 273 -0.71 20.91 28.71
CA GLU A 273 -0.73 22.34 28.36
C GLU A 273 -0.09 22.68 26.99
N LEU A 274 0.00 21.69 26.09
CA LEU A 274 0.54 21.83 24.73
C LEU A 274 -0.55 22.23 23.71
N LEU A 275 -1.81 21.99 24.06
CA LEU A 275 -2.98 22.30 23.23
C LEU A 275 -3.96 23.22 23.95
N ALA A 276 -4.66 24.05 23.17
CA ALA A 276 -5.67 24.95 23.70
C ALA A 276 -6.92 24.16 24.15
N PRO A 277 -7.46 24.39 25.36
CA PRO A 277 -8.58 23.62 25.90
C PRO A 277 -9.85 23.63 25.05
N ASN A 278 -10.10 24.70 24.29
CA ASN A 278 -11.27 24.83 23.42
C ASN A 278 -11.25 23.86 22.23
N LEU A 279 -10.13 23.17 21.96
CA LEU A 279 -10.09 22.10 20.97
C LEU A 279 -10.96 20.90 21.38
N ALA A 280 -11.23 20.71 22.67
CA ALA A 280 -12.13 19.67 23.16
C ALA A 280 -13.63 19.97 22.87
N ASP A 281 -13.96 21.21 22.50
CA ASP A 281 -15.35 21.61 22.20
C ASP A 281 -15.80 21.20 20.78
N PHE A 282 -14.86 20.74 19.94
CA PHE A 282 -15.16 20.25 18.59
C PHE A 282 -15.78 18.84 18.63
N ASP A 283 -16.48 18.49 17.56
CA ASP A 283 -16.97 17.11 17.34
C ASP A 283 -15.81 16.20 16.91
N LEU A 284 -15.07 15.66 17.89
CA LEU A 284 -13.91 14.81 17.65
C LEU A 284 -14.28 13.46 17.02
N ASP A 285 -15.53 13.00 17.17
CA ASP A 285 -16.03 11.82 16.48
C ASP A 285 -16.11 12.08 14.98
N LEU A 286 -16.79 13.16 14.58
CA LEU A 286 -16.89 13.57 13.18
C LEU A 286 -15.51 13.83 12.56
N LEU A 287 -14.63 14.53 13.28
CA LEU A 287 -13.28 14.84 12.79
C LEU A 287 -12.41 13.58 12.67
N GLY A 288 -12.51 12.66 13.62
CA GLY A 288 -11.78 11.40 13.60
C GLY A 288 -12.19 10.52 12.40
N GLU A 289 -13.49 10.40 12.14
CA GLU A 289 -14.01 9.67 10.97
C GLU A 289 -13.61 10.30 9.62
N ALA A 290 -13.32 11.61 9.61
CA ALA A 290 -12.86 12.33 8.42
C ALA A 290 -11.37 12.13 8.10
N LEU A 291 -10.59 11.53 9.01
CA LEU A 291 -9.16 11.25 8.77
C LEU A 291 -8.98 10.18 7.70
N LEU A 292 -7.97 10.37 6.85
CA LEU A 292 -7.67 9.52 5.70
C LEU A 292 -6.25 8.94 5.83
N PRO A 293 -6.09 7.75 6.45
CA PRO A 293 -4.78 7.16 6.71
C PRO A 293 -3.94 6.93 5.45
N GLU A 294 -4.56 6.70 4.29
CA GLU A 294 -3.86 6.51 3.03
C GLU A 294 -2.98 7.70 2.62
N ARG A 295 -3.18 8.87 3.23
CA ARG A 295 -2.35 10.06 3.02
C ARG A 295 -0.96 9.93 3.63
N ASP A 296 -0.76 9.07 4.62
CA ASP A 296 0.57 8.73 5.16
C ASP A 296 1.53 8.26 4.07
N LEU A 297 1.00 7.58 3.06
CA LEU A 297 1.78 7.01 1.94
C LEU A 297 2.24 8.07 0.93
N GLN A 298 1.82 9.32 1.08
CA GLN A 298 2.17 10.43 0.20
C GLN A 298 3.45 11.14 0.64
N PHE A 299 3.94 10.87 1.86
CA PHE A 299 5.15 11.50 2.36
C PHE A 299 6.41 11.00 1.65
N SER A 300 7.28 11.95 1.33
CA SER A 300 8.70 11.66 1.10
C SER A 300 9.44 11.62 2.44
N TYR A 301 10.61 10.96 2.47
CA TYR A 301 11.38 10.84 3.71
C TYR A 301 11.73 12.21 4.30
N LEU A 302 12.22 13.14 3.48
CA LEU A 302 12.58 14.49 3.94
C LEU A 302 11.36 15.25 4.48
N GLY A 303 10.19 15.10 3.84
CA GLY A 303 8.95 15.74 4.27
C GLY A 303 8.53 15.25 5.65
N LEU A 304 8.45 13.93 5.83
CA LEU A 304 8.07 13.34 7.11
C LEU A 304 9.10 13.63 8.21
N GLN A 305 10.39 13.50 7.90
CA GLN A 305 11.45 13.80 8.86
C GLN A 305 11.41 15.27 9.31
N THR A 306 11.14 16.20 8.40
CA THR A 306 11.02 17.63 8.75
C THR A 306 9.88 17.86 9.73
N LEU A 307 8.72 17.22 9.51
CA LEU A 307 7.59 17.30 10.43
C LEU A 307 7.91 16.70 11.78
N TYR A 308 8.50 15.51 11.80
CA TYR A 308 8.88 14.80 13.02
C TYR A 308 9.90 15.57 13.88
N ASP A 309 10.94 16.12 13.24
CA ASP A 309 12.03 16.79 13.94
C ASP A 309 11.60 18.14 14.53
N ARG A 310 10.65 18.85 13.89
CA ARG A 310 10.41 20.28 14.16
C ARG A 310 8.96 20.69 14.42
N TYR A 311 7.98 19.91 13.97
CA TYR A 311 6.58 20.33 13.98
C TYR A 311 5.70 19.47 14.88
N PHE A 312 5.89 18.15 14.88
CA PHE A 312 5.05 17.28 15.68
C PHE A 312 5.17 17.58 17.16
N ILE A 313 4.02 17.72 17.81
CA ILE A 313 3.94 17.97 19.24
C ILE A 313 4.56 16.79 19.99
N HIS A 314 5.41 17.12 20.96
CA HIS A 314 6.17 16.15 21.73
C HIS A 314 6.23 16.53 23.21
N SER A 315 6.47 15.53 24.06
CA SER A 315 6.69 15.70 25.50
C SER A 315 7.73 14.70 25.97
N ASN A 316 8.73 15.15 26.74
CA ASN A 316 9.86 14.32 27.18
C ASN A 316 10.53 13.57 26.02
N ASP A 317 10.78 14.28 24.92
CA ASP A 317 11.35 13.78 23.66
C ASP A 317 10.51 12.74 22.89
N VAL A 318 9.32 12.38 23.38
CA VAL A 318 8.38 11.48 22.68
C VAL A 318 7.39 12.28 21.85
N ARG A 319 7.37 12.05 20.54
CA ARG A 319 6.40 12.64 19.60
C ARG A 319 5.12 11.83 19.69
N PHE A 320 4.03 12.49 20.06
CA PHE A 320 2.73 11.83 20.23
C PHE A 320 1.65 12.39 19.30
N GLU A 321 2.03 13.31 18.41
CA GLU A 321 1.24 13.71 17.25
C GLU A 321 1.62 12.83 16.05
N LEU A 322 0.61 12.25 15.41
CA LEU A 322 0.75 11.53 14.15
C LEU A 322 0.45 12.47 12.96
N PRO A 323 0.95 12.17 11.75
CA PRO A 323 0.77 13.03 10.57
C PRO A 323 -0.67 13.22 10.10
#